data_AF-A0A9X2RV63-F1
#
_entry.id   AF-A0A9X2RV63-F1
#
_cell.length_a   1.000
_cell.length_b   1.000
_cell.length_c   1.000
_cell.angle_alpha   90.00
_cell.angle_beta   90.00
_cell.angle_gamma   90.00
#
_symmetry.space_group_name_H-M   'P 1'
#
loop_
_entity.id
_entity.type
_entity.pdbx_description
1 polymer ?
#
loop_
_entity_poly.entity_id
_entity_poly.type
_entity_poly.pdbx_seq_one_letter_code
_entity_poly.pdbx_strand_id
1 'polypeptide(L)' 'MTASVLAPDCQRIVSVLLASDAGREGMRCQQLAMALDLEAVPAKVEGLRSKAKRLVERGRAQQVRPGVFTAFAGPAD' A
#
# COMPACT_ATOMS: atom_id res chain seq x y z
N MET A 1 -12.38 -10.94 17.89
CA MET A 1 -12.25 -10.25 16.59
C MET A 1 -11.41 -8.99 16.77
N THR A 2 -10.07 -9.09 16.74
CA THR A 2 -9.20 -7.92 16.92
C THR A 2 -8.92 -7.32 15.55
N ALA A 3 -9.77 -6.38 15.14
CA ALA A 3 -9.42 -5.41 14.11
C ALA A 3 -8.13 -4.72 14.57
N SER A 4 -7.00 -5.24 14.11
CA SER A 4 -5.69 -4.70 14.45
C SER A 4 -5.68 -3.30 13.88
N VAL A 5 -5.85 -2.30 14.75
CA VAL A 5 -5.78 -0.88 14.43
C VAL A 5 -4.51 -0.70 13.61
N LEU A 6 -4.68 -0.56 12.30
CA LEU A 6 -3.57 -0.21 11.43
C LEU A 6 -3.07 1.11 12.00
N ALA A 7 -1.77 1.18 12.29
CA ALA A 7 -1.15 2.49 12.55
C ALA A 7 -1.61 3.46 11.44
N PRO A 8 -1.89 4.73 11.77
CA PRO A 8 -2.49 5.67 10.83
C PRO A 8 -1.73 5.73 9.49
N ASP A 9 -0.41 5.53 9.53
CA ASP A 9 0.45 5.36 8.35
C ASP A 9 0.03 4.21 7.43
N CYS A 10 -0.22 3.03 7.99
CA CYS A 10 -0.64 1.86 7.22
C CYS A 10 -2.04 2.06 6.63
N GLN A 11 -2.94 2.72 7.37
CA GLN A 11 -4.29 3.04 6.88
C GLN A 11 -4.20 3.98 5.68
N ARG A 12 -3.38 5.03 5.78
CA ARG A 12 -3.15 5.97 4.69
C ARG A 12 -2.58 5.28 3.45
N ILE A 13 -1.64 4.35 3.60
CA ILE A 13 -1.11 3.53 2.50
C ILE A 13 -2.23 2.76 1.80
N VAL A 14 -3.11 2.09 2.55
CA VAL A 14 -4.25 1.33 1.98
C VAL A 14 -5.25 2.27 1.30
N SER A 15 -5.56 3.43 1.90
CA SER A 15 -6.48 4.41 1.31
C SER A 15 -5.96 4.97 -0.01
N VAL A 16 -4.67 5.29 -0.10
CA VAL A 16 -4.04 5.73 -1.36
C VAL A 16 -4.10 4.63 -2.41
N LEU A 17 -3.82 3.38 -2.02
CA LEU A 17 -3.94 2.23 -2.93
C LEU A 17 -5.37 1.98 -3.39
N LEU A 18 -6.38 2.21 -2.54
CA LEU A 18 -7.80 2.10 -2.89
C LEU A 18 -8.27 3.25 -3.79
N ALA A 19 -7.78 4.46 -3.53
CA ALA A 19 -8.11 5.65 -4.31
C ALA A 19 -7.41 5.67 -5.68
N SER A 20 -6.30 4.95 -5.81
CA SER A 20 -5.65 4.74 -7.09
C SER A 20 -6.53 3.84 -7.97
N ASP A 21 -7.02 4.39 -9.08
CA ASP A 21 -7.67 3.65 -10.16
C ASP A 21 -6.72 2.64 -10.85
N ALA A 22 -5.46 2.59 -10.42
CA ALA A 22 -4.43 1.69 -10.92
C ALA A 22 -4.81 0.20 -10.87
N GLY A 23 -5.90 -0.20 -10.19
CA GLY A 23 -6.55 -1.50 -10.34
C GLY A 23 -5.56 -2.68 -10.38
N ARG A 24 -5.57 -3.45 -11.48
CA ARG A 24 -4.66 -4.58 -11.71
C ARG A 24 -3.22 -4.19 -12.01
N GLU A 25 -2.96 -2.98 -12.51
CA GLU A 25 -1.61 -2.50 -12.79
C GLU A 25 -0.83 -2.19 -11.51
N GLY A 26 -1.54 -1.75 -10.47
CA GLY A 26 -0.97 -1.48 -9.15
C GLY A 26 -0.08 -0.23 -9.11
N MET A 27 0.23 0.22 -7.90
CA MET A 27 0.95 1.45 -7.63
C MET A 27 2.40 1.17 -7.20
N ARG A 28 3.36 1.88 -7.80
CA ARG A 28 4.78 1.80 -7.41
C ARG A 28 5.02 2.44 -6.04
N CYS A 29 5.96 1.91 -5.25
CA CYS A 29 6.32 2.51 -3.95
C CYS A 29 6.74 3.99 -4.04
N GLN A 30 7.38 4.41 -5.14
CA GLN A 30 7.72 5.82 -5.38
C GLN A 30 6.48 6.69 -5.59
N GLN A 31 5.49 6.19 -6.35
CA GLN A 31 4.22 6.89 -6.55
C GLN A 31 3.42 6.95 -5.25
N LEU A 32 3.48 5.88 -4.46
CA LEU A 32 2.89 5.81 -3.13
C LEU A 32 3.51 6.83 -2.19
N ALA A 33 4.85 7.00 -2.23
CA ALA A 33 5.52 8.07 -1.49
C ALA A 33 5.01 9.45 -1.92
N MET A 34 4.97 9.73 -3.23
CA MET A 34 4.45 11.00 -3.76
C MET A 34 3.00 11.27 -3.36
N ALA A 35 2.13 10.27 -3.42
CA ALA A 35 0.72 10.40 -3.04
C ALA A 35 0.51 10.53 -1.52
N LEU A 36 1.48 10.11 -0.72
CA LEU A 36 1.52 10.31 0.73
C LEU A 36 2.20 11.64 1.11
N ASP A 37 2.55 12.47 0.13
CA ASP A 37 3.35 13.69 0.30
C ASP A 37 4.72 13.41 0.97
N LEU A 38 5.23 12.19 0.76
CA LEU A 38 6.53 11.75 1.23
C LEU A 38 7.55 11.91 0.12
N GLU A 39 8.71 12.43 0.48
CA GLU A 39 9.85 12.47 -0.42
C GLU A 39 10.17 11.07 -0.97
N ALA A 40 10.25 10.94 -2.30
CA ALA A 40 10.49 9.69 -3.00
C ALA A 40 11.96 9.24 -2.96
N VAL A 41 12.61 9.37 -1.79
CA VAL A 41 13.98 8.92 -1.54
C VAL A 41 14.03 7.41 -1.25
N PRO A 42 15.12 6.72 -1.64
CA PRO A 42 15.25 5.27 -1.49
C PRO A 42 15.01 4.77 -0.05
N ALA A 43 15.46 5.54 0.96
CA ALA A 43 15.23 5.20 2.36
C ALA A 43 13.73 5.13 2.75
N LYS A 44 12.92 6.10 2.28
CA LYS A 44 11.48 6.12 2.53
C LYS A 44 10.75 5.07 1.72
N VAL A 45 11.17 4.87 0.46
CA VAL A 45 10.63 3.86 -0.45
C VAL A 45 10.83 2.44 0.10
N GLU A 46 12.01 2.13 0.63
CA GLU A 46 12.30 0.85 1.29
C GLU A 46 11.41 0.66 2.53
N GLY A 47 11.25 1.69 3.38
CA GLY A 47 10.35 1.64 4.52
C GLY A 47 8.88 1.39 4.13
N LEU A 48 8.43 2.02 3.04
CA LEU A 48 7.12 1.80 2.43
C LEU A 48 6.98 0.38 1.89
N ARG A 49 8.01 -0.16 1.24
CA ARG A 49 8.03 -1.53 0.74
C ARG A 49 7.87 -2.54 1.88
N SER A 50 8.58 -2.36 2.99
CA SER A 50 8.45 -3.22 4.17
C SER A 50 7.06 -3.13 4.80
N LYS A 51 6.49 -1.93 4.92
CA LYS A 51 5.11 -1.72 5.42
C LYS A 51 4.09 -2.36 4.48
N ALA A 52 4.22 -2.14 3.18
CA ALA A 52 3.35 -2.72 2.15
C ALA A 52 3.42 -4.25 2.16
N LYS A 53 4.61 -4.85 2.29
CA LYS A 53 4.77 -6.29 2.43
C LYS A 53 4.00 -6.85 3.63
N ARG A 54 4.04 -6.17 4.79
CA ARG A 54 3.21 -6.55 5.95
C ARG A 54 1.72 -6.40 5.70
N LEU A 55 1.29 -5.45 4.88
CA LEU A 55 -0.11 -5.32 4.47
C LEU A 55 -0.53 -6.47 3.56
N VAL A 56 0.38 -6.98 2.72
CA VAL A 56 0.15 -8.18 1.89
C VAL A 56 -0.02 -9.41 2.75
N GLU A 57 0.87 -9.62 3.74
CA GLU A 57 0.75 -10.74 4.69
C GLU A 57 -0.56 -10.70 5.50
N ARG A 58 -1.16 -9.51 5.66
CA ARG A 58 -2.44 -9.30 6.34
C ARG A 58 -3.66 -9.33 5.41
N GLY A 59 -3.48 -9.59 4.12
CA GLY A 59 -4.57 -9.60 3.13
C GLY A 59 -5.24 -8.23 2.92
N ARG A 60 -4.51 -7.12 3.14
CA ARG A 60 -5.00 -5.74 2.93
C ARG A 60 -4.43 -5.10 1.67
N ALA A 61 -3.36 -5.65 1.13
CA ALA A 61 -2.74 -5.25 -0.13
C ALA A 61 -2.31 -6.50 -0.90
N GLN A 62 -2.04 -6.36 -2.20
CA GLN A 62 -1.47 -7.43 -3.01
C GLN A 62 -0.24 -6.90 -3.74
N GLN A 63 0.85 -7.68 -3.73
CA GLN A 63 2.02 -7.36 -4.54
C GLN A 63 1.79 -7.88 -5.96
N VAL A 64 1.72 -6.97 -6.93
CA VAL A 64 1.56 -7.32 -8.35
C VAL A 64 2.93 -7.60 -8.98
N ARG A 65 3.93 -6.78 -8.63
CA ARG A 65 5.32 -6.89 -9.12
C ARG A 65 6.30 -6.41 -8.02
N PRO A 66 7.61 -6.67 -8.15
CA PRO A 66 8.60 -6.16 -7.20
C PRO A 66 8.53 -4.62 -7.11
N GLY A 67 8.10 -4.09 -5.96
CA GLY A 67 7.94 -2.64 -5.77
C GLY A 67 6.62 -2.05 -6.29
N VAL A 68 5.68 -2.89 -6.73
CA VAL A 68 4.33 -2.50 -7.17
C VAL A 68 3.28 -3.22 -6.32
N PHE A 69 2.41 -2.47 -5.69
CA PHE A 69 1.38 -2.96 -4.79
C PHE A 69 0.02 -2.42 -5.20
N THR A 70 -1.02 -3.23 -5.07
CA THR A 70 -2.41 -2.82 -5.26
C THR A 70 -3.20 -3.04 -3.98
N ALA A 71 -4.32 -2.34 -3.84
CA ALA A 71 -5.25 -2.58 -2.74
C ALA A 71 -5.84 -3.99 -2.86
N PHE A 72 -5.93 -4.70 -1.74
CA PHE A 72 -6.78 -5.90 -1.69
C PHE A 72 -8.21 -5.41 -1.48
N ALA A 73 -8.89 -5.11 -2.58
CA ALA A 73 -10.34 -5.05 -2.58
C ALA A 73 -10.81 -6.50 -2.37
N GLY A 74 -11.14 -6.86 -1.12
CA GLY A 74 -12.03 -8.00 -0.91
C GLY A 74 -13.29 -7.81 -1.78
N PRO A 75 -14.00 -8.88 -2.16
CA PRO A 75 -15.16 -8.77 -3.01
C PRO A 75 -16.06 -7.65 -2.47
N ALA A 76 -16.27 -6.62 -3.29
CA ALA A 76 -17.31 -5.64 -3.03
C ALA A 76 -18.61 -6.44 -3.07
N ASP A 77 -19.20 -6.67 -1.90
CA ASP A 77 -20.57 -7.17 -1.74
C ASP A 77 -21.54 -6.08 -2.22
#